data_AF-A0A8J3WTN9-F1
#
_entry.id   AF-A0A8J3WTN9-F1
#
_cell.length_a   1.000
_cell.length_b   1.000
_cell.length_c   1.000
_cell.angle_alpha   90.00
_cell.angle_beta   90.00
_cell.angle_gamma   90.00
#
_symmetry.space_group_name_H-M   'P 1'
#
loop_
_entity.id
_entity.type
_entity.pdbx_description
1 polymer ?
#
loop_
_entity_poly.entity_id
_entity_poly.type
_entity_poly.pdbx_seq_one_letter_code
_entity_poly.pdbx_strand_id
1 'polypeptide(L)'
;MDGMSTPSPAAVAELAGTLRTAAHLPGLLVYLCPELGDNACAETRRCTPVPLVGIGTDLLANTGSAALHGTIAHEIAHHALGHPTAPAVPMLERLSAWSAFGAALVWTARLPGALVLTLAIVAITAYLASTWCQRRAEYAADAYAAVLLDRIGQPGTAIVAATLTAHLADEPHWYARIGWLVGSHPATRARLHRITHPRTTITRRTHA
;
A
#
# COMPACT_ATOMS: atom_id res chain seq x y z
N MET A 1 8.64 15.17 -35.44
CA MET A 1 8.76 15.68 -34.06
C MET A 1 7.33 15.72 -33.53
N ASP A 2 6.85 14.57 -33.07
CA ASP A 2 5.53 14.47 -32.47
C ASP A 2 5.56 15.25 -31.15
N GLY A 3 4.67 16.24 -31.05
CA GLY A 3 4.56 17.08 -29.87
C GLY A 3 4.29 16.20 -28.67
N MET A 4 5.25 16.12 -27.75
CA MET A 4 5.03 15.56 -26.42
C MET A 4 3.89 16.37 -25.80
N SER A 5 2.70 15.79 -25.82
CA SER A 5 1.54 16.36 -25.15
C SER A 5 1.93 16.50 -23.70
N THR A 6 1.88 17.73 -23.19
CA THR A 6 2.16 17.98 -21.79
C THR A 6 1.24 17.08 -20.97
N PRO A 7 1.79 16.34 -20.00
CA PRO A 7 0.97 15.49 -19.15
C PRO A 7 -0.09 16.37 -18.47
N SER A 8 -1.34 16.18 -18.86
CA SER A 8 -2.41 17.05 -18.41
C SER A 8 -3.07 16.45 -17.16
N PRO A 9 -3.41 17.27 -16.15
CA PRO A 9 -4.27 16.86 -15.04
C PRO A 9 -5.58 16.19 -15.50
N ALA A 10 -6.06 16.50 -16.72
CA ALA A 10 -7.23 15.88 -17.31
C ALA A 10 -7.03 14.38 -17.58
N ALA A 11 -5.87 13.97 -18.12
CA ALA A 11 -5.58 12.55 -18.36
C ALA A 11 -5.53 11.75 -17.05
N VAL A 12 -4.94 12.32 -16.01
CA VAL A 12 -4.91 11.73 -14.66
C VAL A 12 -6.33 11.59 -14.10
N ALA A 13 -7.13 12.65 -14.21
CA ALA A 13 -8.51 12.65 -13.73
C ALA A 13 -9.38 11.62 -14.49
N GLU A 14 -9.19 11.48 -15.80
CA GLU A 14 -9.88 10.50 -16.63
C GLU A 14 -9.51 9.06 -16.23
N LEU A 15 -8.21 8.77 -16.09
CA LEU A 15 -7.72 7.47 -15.64
C LEU A 15 -8.27 7.14 -14.25
N ALA A 16 -8.13 8.05 -13.29
CA ALA A 16 -8.64 7.87 -11.94
C ALA A 16 -10.17 7.72 -11.91
N GLY A 17 -10.90 8.46 -12.73
CA GLY A 17 -12.35 8.34 -12.88
C GLY A 17 -12.79 6.98 -13.43
N THR A 18 -12.05 6.45 -14.40
CA THR A 18 -12.28 5.13 -15.00
C THR A 18 -11.99 4.02 -13.98
N LEU A 19 -10.84 4.08 -13.32
CA LEU A 19 -10.46 3.11 -12.28
C LEU A 19 -11.40 3.15 -11.06
N ARG A 20 -11.80 4.34 -10.60
CA ARG A 20 -12.82 4.50 -9.54
C ARG A 20 -14.12 3.80 -9.91
N THR A 21 -14.56 3.96 -11.15
CA THR A 21 -15.78 3.32 -11.66
C THR A 21 -15.62 1.80 -11.68
N ALA A 22 -14.50 1.29 -12.18
CA ALA A 22 -14.15 -0.13 -12.17
C ALA A 22 -14.04 -0.72 -10.75
N ALA A 23 -13.69 0.12 -9.76
CA ALA A 23 -13.59 -0.22 -8.35
C ALA A 23 -14.90 -0.08 -7.57
N HIS A 24 -15.97 0.41 -8.21
CA HIS A 24 -17.26 0.72 -7.58
C HIS A 24 -17.17 1.68 -6.38
N LEU A 25 -16.22 2.61 -6.40
CA LEU A 25 -16.12 3.62 -5.35
C LEU A 25 -17.16 4.75 -5.55
N PRO A 26 -17.87 5.18 -4.50
CA PRO A 26 -18.93 6.19 -4.61
C PRO A 26 -18.41 7.57 -5.01
N GLY A 27 -17.13 7.84 -4.75
CA GLY A 27 -16.42 9.06 -5.12
C GLY A 27 -14.92 8.87 -4.92
N LEU A 28 -14.13 9.77 -5.50
CA LEU A 28 -12.68 9.81 -5.35
C LEU A 28 -12.22 11.26 -5.55
N LEU A 29 -11.41 11.77 -4.63
CA LEU A 29 -10.70 13.04 -4.79
C LEU A 29 -9.24 12.74 -5.09
N VAL A 30 -8.76 13.24 -6.22
CA VAL A 30 -7.35 13.17 -6.61
C VAL A 30 -6.72 14.54 -6.40
N TYR A 31 -5.58 14.60 -5.73
CA TYR A 31 -4.80 15.82 -5.57
C TYR A 31 -3.33 15.58 -5.90
N LEU A 32 -2.64 16.65 -6.28
CA LEU A 32 -1.21 16.62 -6.56
C LEU A 32 -0.44 17.06 -5.31
N CYS A 33 0.60 16.32 -4.95
CA CYS A 33 1.40 16.54 -3.75
C CYS A 33 2.89 16.50 -4.12
N PRO A 34 3.55 17.64 -4.33
CA PRO A 34 4.97 17.68 -4.72
C PRO A 34 5.89 16.92 -3.76
N GLU A 35 5.53 16.86 -2.49
CA GLU A 35 6.28 16.20 -1.42
C GLU A 35 6.34 14.67 -1.58
N LEU A 36 5.47 14.08 -2.41
CA LEU A 36 5.48 12.65 -2.69
C LEU A 36 6.49 12.24 -3.78
N GLY A 37 7.06 13.18 -4.55
CA GLY A 37 8.02 12.87 -5.62
C GLY A 37 7.44 11.92 -6.67
N ASP A 38 7.98 10.70 -6.75
CA ASP A 38 7.56 9.61 -7.65
C ASP A 38 6.56 8.63 -7.01
N ASN A 39 6.00 8.97 -5.86
CA ASN A 39 5.09 8.12 -5.08
C ASN A 39 3.63 8.63 -5.10
N ALA A 40 2.72 7.80 -4.60
CA ALA A 40 1.33 8.18 -4.33
C ALA A 40 0.89 7.68 -2.96
N CYS A 41 -0.27 8.15 -2.49
CA CYS A 41 -0.84 7.69 -1.23
C CYS A 41 -2.38 7.65 -1.26
N ALA A 42 -2.94 6.64 -0.62
CA ALA A 42 -4.36 6.53 -0.28
C ALA A 42 -4.61 7.12 1.11
N GLU A 43 -5.36 8.22 1.17
CA GLU A 43 -5.69 8.92 2.41
C GLU A 43 -7.19 8.91 2.72
N THR A 44 -7.51 8.86 4.00
CA THR A 44 -8.85 9.20 4.51
C THR A 44 -8.72 10.26 5.59
N ARG A 45 -9.59 11.26 5.58
CA ARG A 45 -9.61 12.31 6.61
C ARG A 45 -10.91 12.25 7.38
N ARG A 46 -10.85 12.53 8.69
CA ARG A 46 -12.03 12.50 9.57
C ARG A 46 -13.20 13.37 9.08
N CYS A 47 -12.88 14.50 8.45
CA CYS A 47 -13.87 15.48 8.02
C CYS A 47 -14.30 15.32 6.55
N THR A 48 -13.69 14.40 5.81
CA THR A 48 -14.04 14.12 4.41
C THR A 48 -14.08 12.60 4.21
N PRO A 49 -15.27 11.97 4.26
CA PRO A 49 -15.40 10.52 4.11
C PRO A 49 -15.14 10.03 2.68
N VAL A 50 -14.91 10.94 1.73
CA VAL A 50 -14.58 10.62 0.35
C VAL A 50 -13.14 10.08 0.29
N PRO A 51 -12.88 8.94 -0.37
CA PRO A 51 -11.54 8.47 -0.68
C PRO A 51 -10.64 9.55 -1.28
N LEU A 52 -9.43 9.75 -0.75
CA LEU A 52 -8.44 10.68 -1.31
C LEU A 52 -7.24 9.91 -1.85
N VAL A 53 -6.76 10.30 -3.03
CA VAL A 53 -5.50 9.79 -3.61
C VAL A 53 -4.59 10.98 -3.90
N GLY A 54 -3.45 11.03 -3.21
CA GLY A 54 -2.38 11.97 -3.47
C GLY A 54 -1.43 11.42 -4.51
N ILE A 55 -1.05 12.23 -5.49
CA ILE A 55 -0.13 11.84 -6.58
C ILE A 55 1.07 12.77 -6.56
N GLY A 56 2.26 12.19 -6.49
CA GLY A 56 3.53 12.90 -6.62
C GLY A 56 3.70 13.52 -8.00
N THR A 57 4.33 14.68 -8.06
CA THR A 57 4.49 15.42 -9.33
C THR A 57 5.39 14.71 -10.33
N ASP A 58 6.33 13.89 -9.87
CA ASP A 58 7.30 13.23 -10.76
C ASP A 58 6.65 12.06 -11.51
N LEU A 59 5.60 11.45 -10.93
CA LEU A 59 4.74 10.47 -11.62
C LEU A 59 4.01 11.09 -12.83
N LEU A 60 3.82 12.41 -12.85
CA LEU A 60 3.16 13.09 -13.95
C LEU A 60 4.07 13.27 -15.16
N ALA A 61 5.39 13.11 -15.03
CA ALA A 61 6.33 13.34 -16.13
C ALA A 61 6.00 12.52 -17.39
N ASN A 62 5.40 11.33 -17.21
CA ASN A 62 4.87 10.52 -18.30
C ASN A 62 3.51 9.92 -17.90
N THR A 63 2.43 10.54 -18.38
CA THR A 63 1.05 10.12 -18.07
C THR A 63 0.65 8.77 -18.67
N GLY A 64 1.34 8.30 -19.72
CA GLY A 64 1.13 6.96 -20.28
C GLY A 64 2.02 5.89 -19.65
N SER A 65 2.79 6.23 -18.62
CA SER A 65 3.72 5.28 -18.01
C SER A 65 2.99 4.20 -17.21
N ALA A 66 3.52 2.98 -17.26
CA ALA A 66 3.09 1.91 -16.38
C ALA A 66 3.22 2.31 -14.90
N ALA A 67 4.23 3.10 -14.55
CA ALA A 67 4.43 3.62 -13.19
C ALA A 67 3.20 4.39 -12.70
N LEU A 68 2.77 5.44 -13.44
CA LEU A 68 1.59 6.22 -13.04
C LEU A 68 0.33 5.34 -12.99
N HIS A 69 0.09 4.53 -14.01
CA HIS A 69 -1.12 3.69 -14.10
C HIS A 69 -1.19 2.66 -12.96
N GLY A 70 -0.09 1.95 -12.72
CA GLY A 70 0.00 0.96 -11.66
C GLY A 70 -0.14 1.58 -10.28
N THR A 71 0.52 2.72 -10.04
CA THR A 71 0.46 3.42 -8.76
C THR A 71 -0.95 3.96 -8.46
N ILE A 72 -1.63 4.62 -9.41
CA ILE A 72 -3.02 5.09 -9.21
C ILE A 72 -3.96 3.90 -8.96
N ALA A 73 -3.82 2.83 -9.74
CA ALA A 73 -4.63 1.64 -9.56
C ALA A 73 -4.41 0.98 -8.19
N HIS A 74 -3.16 0.99 -7.69
CA HIS A 74 -2.79 0.51 -6.36
C HIS A 74 -3.45 1.31 -5.24
N GLU A 75 -3.38 2.65 -5.30
CA GLU A 75 -4.02 3.50 -4.27
C GLU A 75 -5.55 3.41 -4.29
N ILE A 76 -6.16 3.32 -5.47
CA ILE A 76 -7.60 3.07 -5.60
C ILE A 76 -7.97 1.69 -5.05
N ALA A 77 -7.13 0.68 -5.25
CA ALA A 77 -7.34 -0.65 -4.70
C ALA A 77 -7.29 -0.65 -3.17
N HIS A 78 -6.42 0.14 -2.53
CA HIS A 78 -6.43 0.32 -1.08
C HIS A 78 -7.79 0.82 -0.57
N HIS A 79 -8.36 1.82 -1.23
CA HIS A 79 -9.68 2.35 -0.87
C HIS A 79 -10.80 1.33 -1.08
N ALA A 80 -10.81 0.65 -2.23
CA ALA A 80 -11.83 -0.33 -2.55
C ALA A 80 -11.83 -1.53 -1.59
N LEU A 81 -10.66 -1.88 -1.04
CA LEU A 81 -10.49 -2.95 -0.05
C LEU A 81 -10.65 -2.45 1.39
N GLY A 82 -10.85 -1.15 1.61
CA GLY A 82 -11.02 -0.57 2.95
C GLY A 82 -9.76 -0.58 3.81
N HIS A 83 -8.57 -0.66 3.20
CA HIS A 83 -7.31 -0.71 3.96
C HIS A 83 -7.05 0.56 4.80
N PRO A 84 -7.28 1.80 4.30
CA PRO A 84 -7.03 3.01 5.10
C PRO A 84 -7.92 3.14 6.34
N THR A 85 -9.09 2.50 6.33
CA THR A 85 -10.07 2.57 7.42
C THR A 85 -10.06 1.33 8.32
N ALA A 86 -9.21 0.34 8.03
CA ALA A 86 -9.12 -0.89 8.82
C ALA A 86 -8.65 -0.57 10.25
N PRO A 87 -9.47 -0.82 11.29
CA PRO A 87 -9.18 -0.36 12.66
C PRO A 87 -8.03 -1.14 13.33
N ALA A 88 -7.71 -2.33 12.83
CA ALA A 88 -6.73 -3.22 13.44
C ALA A 88 -5.30 -2.63 13.44
N VAL A 89 -4.86 -2.06 12.32
CA VAL A 89 -3.51 -1.49 12.17
C VAL A 89 -3.27 -0.34 13.16
N PRO A 90 -4.09 0.74 13.20
CA PRO A 90 -3.85 1.84 14.14
C PRO A 90 -4.02 1.42 15.61
N MET A 91 -4.86 0.43 15.89
CA MET A 91 -4.97 -0.14 17.25
C MET A 91 -3.67 -0.84 17.67
N LEU A 92 -3.11 -1.69 16.80
CA LEU A 92 -1.88 -2.44 17.06
C LEU A 92 -0.67 -1.52 17.16
N GLU A 93 -0.58 -0.48 16.33
CA GLU A 93 0.48 0.53 16.41
C GLU A 93 0.44 1.29 17.74
N ARG A 94 -0.76 1.72 18.18
CA ARG A 94 -0.93 2.37 19.48
C ARG A 94 -0.56 1.43 20.63
N LEU A 95 -1.01 0.18 20.58
CA LEU A 95 -0.69 -0.82 21.60
C LEU A 95 0.83 -1.05 21.67
N SER A 96 1.48 -1.13 20.51
CA SER A 96 2.94 -1.25 20.41
C SER A 96 3.64 -0.07 21.08
N ALA A 97 3.29 1.16 20.66
CA ALA A 97 3.92 2.38 21.16
C ALA A 97 3.73 2.58 22.66
N TRP A 98 2.49 2.41 23.16
CA TRP A 98 2.20 2.58 24.59
C TRP A 98 2.86 1.50 25.45
N SER A 99 2.96 0.25 24.95
CA SER A 99 3.66 -0.82 25.67
C SER A 99 5.16 -0.58 25.71
N ALA A 100 5.77 -0.09 24.62
CA ALA A 100 7.19 0.27 24.58
C ALA A 100 7.49 1.44 25.54
N PHE A 101 6.66 2.48 25.52
CA PHE A 101 6.77 3.61 26.44
C PHE A 101 6.61 3.16 27.90
N GLY A 102 5.61 2.32 28.19
CA GLY A 102 5.42 1.72 29.50
C GLY A 102 6.62 0.90 29.96
N ALA A 103 7.21 0.08 29.08
CA ALA A 103 8.40 -0.71 29.39
C ALA A 103 9.58 0.19 29.79
N ALA A 104 9.79 1.30 29.07
CA ALA A 104 10.83 2.28 29.40
C ALA A 104 10.60 2.94 30.76
N LEU A 105 9.35 3.35 31.08
CA LEU A 105 9.01 3.93 32.38
C LEU A 105 9.19 2.95 33.54
N VAL A 106 8.77 1.70 33.35
CA VAL A 106 8.93 0.63 34.36
C VAL A 106 10.41 0.36 34.61
N TRP A 107 11.21 0.34 33.56
CA TRP A 107 12.67 0.17 33.65
C TRP A 107 13.33 1.32 34.43
N THR A 108 13.02 2.58 34.09
CA THR A 108 13.61 3.75 34.76
C THR A 108 13.17 3.86 36.22
N ALA A 109 11.95 3.42 36.54
CA ALA A 109 11.44 3.34 37.91
C ALA A 109 12.02 2.17 38.73
N ARG A 110 12.91 1.34 38.15
CA ARG A 110 13.50 0.15 38.80
C ARG A 110 12.46 -0.85 39.32
N LEU A 111 11.33 -0.95 38.62
CA LEU A 111 10.29 -1.94 38.90
C LEU A 111 10.71 -3.35 38.44
N PRO A 112 9.95 -4.41 38.79
CA PRO A 112 10.35 -5.79 38.50
C PRO A 112 10.67 -6.03 37.02
N GLY A 113 11.81 -6.66 36.73
CA GLY A 113 12.25 -6.96 35.37
C GLY A 113 11.24 -7.79 34.56
N ALA A 114 10.46 -8.64 35.23
CA ALA A 114 9.37 -9.39 34.59
C ALA A 114 8.29 -8.48 33.98
N LEU A 115 8.01 -7.33 34.61
CA LEU A 115 7.05 -6.35 34.10
C LEU A 115 7.62 -5.64 32.86
N VAL A 116 8.90 -5.24 32.89
CA VAL A 116 9.59 -4.66 31.74
C VAL A 116 9.56 -5.63 30.56
N LEU A 117 9.92 -6.89 30.80
CA LEU A 117 9.95 -7.93 29.78
C LEU A 117 8.56 -8.17 29.18
N THR A 118 7.52 -8.23 30.03
CA THR A 118 6.13 -8.40 29.57
C THR A 118 5.71 -7.27 28.63
N LEU A 119 5.95 -6.01 29.02
CA LEU A 119 5.59 -4.86 28.20
C LEU A 119 6.39 -4.80 26.89
N ALA A 120 7.68 -5.17 26.92
CA ALA A 120 8.50 -5.27 25.72
C ALA A 120 7.99 -6.36 24.76
N ILE A 121 7.61 -7.54 25.27
CA ILE A 121 7.03 -8.62 24.46
C ILE A 121 5.70 -8.18 23.82
N VAL A 122 4.83 -7.51 24.58
CA VAL A 122 3.57 -6.97 24.04
C VAL A 122 3.86 -5.96 22.93
N ALA A 123 4.81 -5.05 23.13
CA ALA A 123 5.18 -4.06 22.14
C ALA A 123 5.63 -4.69 20.81
N ILE A 124 6.57 -5.63 20.90
CA ILE A 124 7.12 -6.35 19.74
C ILE A 124 6.02 -7.15 19.03
N THR A 125 5.20 -7.87 19.78
CA THR A 125 4.13 -8.71 19.20
C THR A 125 3.10 -7.86 18.48
N ALA A 126 2.67 -6.74 19.07
CA ALA A 126 1.73 -5.82 18.45
C ALA A 126 2.31 -5.18 17.16
N TYR A 127 3.59 -4.80 17.17
CA TYR A 127 4.28 -4.30 15.98
C TYR A 127 4.34 -5.35 14.86
N LEU A 128 4.75 -6.59 15.17
CA LEU A 128 4.81 -7.67 14.19
C LEU A 128 3.42 -8.03 13.63
N ALA A 129 2.39 -8.00 14.46
CA ALA A 129 1.02 -8.19 14.00
C ALA A 129 0.57 -7.05 13.07
N SER A 130 0.88 -5.80 13.40
CA SER A 130 0.56 -4.64 12.56
C SER A 130 1.23 -4.73 11.19
N THR A 131 2.54 -4.96 11.18
CA THR A 131 3.31 -5.09 9.93
C THR A 131 2.84 -6.26 9.07
N TRP A 132 2.42 -7.38 9.68
CA TRP A 132 1.82 -8.48 8.94
C TRP A 132 0.50 -8.10 8.27
N CYS A 133 -0.38 -7.38 8.98
CA CYS A 133 -1.63 -6.85 8.41
C CYS A 133 -1.36 -5.90 7.24
N GLN A 134 -0.43 -4.96 7.41
CA GLN A 134 -0.03 -4.01 6.37
C GLN A 134 0.51 -4.73 5.11
N ARG A 135 1.41 -5.70 5.26
CA ARG A 135 1.90 -6.49 4.11
C ARG A 135 0.80 -7.24 3.39
N ARG A 136 -0.16 -7.80 4.13
CA ARG A 136 -1.32 -8.46 3.50
C ARG A 136 -2.16 -7.47 2.71
N ALA A 137 -2.33 -6.25 3.21
CA ALA A 137 -3.02 -5.18 2.52
C ALA A 137 -2.32 -4.82 1.20
N GLU A 138 -1.00 -4.63 1.21
CA GLU A 138 -0.19 -4.35 0.02
C GLU A 138 -0.36 -5.43 -1.06
N TYR A 139 -0.24 -6.71 -0.68
CA TYR A 139 -0.43 -7.80 -1.62
C TYR A 139 -1.84 -7.91 -2.20
N ALA A 140 -2.86 -7.57 -1.39
CA ALA A 140 -4.24 -7.57 -1.84
C ALA A 140 -4.49 -6.37 -2.78
N ALA A 141 -3.91 -5.21 -2.48
CA ALA A 141 -3.96 -4.02 -3.31
C ALA A 141 -3.26 -4.26 -4.67
N ASP A 142 -2.08 -4.89 -4.71
CA ASP A 142 -1.42 -5.28 -5.98
C ASP A 142 -2.29 -6.18 -6.85
N ALA A 143 -2.84 -7.23 -6.25
CA ALA A 143 -3.68 -8.18 -6.97
C ALA A 143 -4.96 -7.51 -7.49
N TYR A 144 -5.57 -6.64 -6.69
CA TYR A 144 -6.79 -5.95 -7.11
C TYR A 144 -6.51 -4.82 -8.11
N ALA A 145 -5.38 -4.12 -8.01
CA ALA A 145 -4.93 -3.14 -9.00
C ALA A 145 -4.77 -3.77 -10.39
N ALA A 146 -4.18 -4.97 -10.47
CA ALA A 146 -4.10 -5.72 -11.72
C ALA A 146 -5.51 -6.01 -12.28
N VAL A 147 -6.45 -6.46 -11.45
CA VAL A 147 -7.85 -6.67 -11.85
C VAL A 147 -8.53 -5.37 -12.32
N LEU A 148 -8.29 -4.23 -11.66
CA LEU A 148 -8.85 -2.95 -12.06
C LEU A 148 -8.33 -2.50 -13.42
N LEU A 149 -7.03 -2.67 -13.67
CA LEU A 149 -6.41 -2.36 -14.95
C LEU A 149 -6.93 -3.27 -16.07
N ASP A 150 -7.06 -4.57 -15.81
CA ASP A 150 -7.66 -5.52 -16.77
C ASP A 150 -9.10 -5.13 -17.13
N ARG A 151 -9.89 -4.67 -16.15
CA ARG A 151 -11.28 -4.21 -16.38
C ARG A 151 -11.39 -3.00 -17.29
N ILE A 152 -10.36 -2.16 -17.35
CA ILE A 152 -10.32 -0.98 -18.24
C ILE A 152 -9.56 -1.27 -19.54
N GLY A 153 -9.31 -2.54 -19.86
CA GLY A 153 -8.67 -2.97 -21.10
C GLY A 153 -7.15 -2.80 -21.13
N GLN A 154 -6.50 -2.61 -19.99
CA GLN A 154 -5.05 -2.51 -19.89
C GLN A 154 -4.45 -3.82 -19.36
N PRO A 155 -3.21 -4.20 -19.74
CA PRO A 155 -2.59 -5.44 -19.29
C PRO A 155 -2.15 -5.32 -17.82
N GLY A 156 -3.07 -5.54 -16.88
CA GLY A 156 -2.94 -5.15 -15.48
C GLY A 156 -1.79 -5.82 -14.75
N THR A 157 -1.63 -7.14 -14.90
CA THR A 157 -0.50 -7.86 -14.30
C THR A 157 0.85 -7.34 -14.82
N ALA A 158 0.94 -7.01 -16.11
CA ALA A 158 2.18 -6.50 -16.70
C ALA A 158 2.49 -5.07 -16.23
N ILE A 159 1.47 -4.21 -16.12
CA ILE A 159 1.62 -2.84 -15.60
C ILE A 159 2.06 -2.87 -14.14
N VAL A 160 1.37 -3.61 -13.26
CA VAL A 160 1.75 -3.72 -11.83
C VAL A 160 3.16 -4.29 -11.69
N ALA A 161 3.52 -5.31 -12.45
CA ALA A 161 4.87 -5.86 -12.45
C ALA A 161 5.92 -4.83 -12.90
N ALA A 162 5.63 -4.03 -13.94
CA ALA A 162 6.52 -2.98 -14.42
C ALA A 162 6.68 -1.86 -13.39
N THR A 163 5.60 -1.43 -12.73
CA THR A 163 5.64 -0.46 -11.62
C THR A 163 6.53 -0.96 -10.49
N LEU A 164 6.35 -2.20 -10.03
CA LEU A 164 7.21 -2.80 -9.00
C LEU A 164 8.66 -2.93 -9.47
N THR A 165 8.89 -3.23 -10.74
CA THR A 165 10.25 -3.35 -11.30
C THR A 165 10.99 -2.02 -11.33
N ALA A 166 10.29 -0.90 -11.56
CA ALA A 166 10.90 0.42 -11.48
C ALA A 166 11.43 0.70 -10.06
N HIS A 167 10.66 0.36 -9.01
CA HIS A 167 11.05 0.58 -7.61
C HIS A 167 12.09 -0.43 -7.09
N LEU A 168 12.35 -1.52 -7.82
CA LEU A 168 13.34 -2.54 -7.42
C LEU A 168 14.77 -2.01 -7.45
N ALA A 169 15.05 -1.00 -8.27
CA ALA A 169 16.38 -0.39 -8.38
C ALA A 169 16.80 0.31 -7.08
N ASP A 170 15.83 0.84 -6.33
CA ASP A 170 16.06 1.65 -5.13
C ASP A 170 16.01 0.82 -3.84
N GLU A 171 15.61 -0.45 -3.91
CA GLU A 171 15.46 -1.33 -2.75
C GLU A 171 16.84 -1.89 -2.29
N PRO A 172 17.26 -1.65 -1.03
CA PRO A 172 18.50 -2.21 -0.51
C PRO A 172 18.47 -3.75 -0.52
N HIS A 173 19.53 -4.40 -1.00
CA HIS A 173 19.58 -5.87 -1.10
C HIS A 173 19.33 -6.61 0.22
N TRP A 174 19.63 -6.00 1.37
CA TRP A 174 19.37 -6.58 2.68
C TRP A 174 17.88 -6.60 3.03
N TYR A 175 17.09 -5.67 2.50
CA TYR A 175 15.66 -5.51 2.81
C TYR A 175 14.86 -6.74 2.37
N ALA A 176 15.25 -7.36 1.26
CA ALA A 176 14.66 -8.62 0.81
C ALA A 176 14.79 -9.78 1.83
N ARG A 177 15.79 -9.74 2.72
CA ARG A 177 16.05 -10.82 3.71
C ARG A 177 15.48 -10.52 5.09
N ILE A 178 15.63 -9.28 5.57
CA ILE A 178 15.25 -8.90 6.94
C ILE A 178 14.28 -7.72 7.01
N GLY A 179 13.83 -7.17 5.88
CA GLY A 179 12.85 -6.08 5.83
C GLY A 179 11.54 -6.44 6.54
N TRP A 180 11.24 -7.74 6.64
CA TRP A 180 10.10 -8.24 7.39
C TRP A 180 10.16 -7.98 8.91
N LEU A 181 11.33 -7.61 9.45
CA LEU A 181 11.51 -7.24 10.86
C LEU A 181 11.39 -5.74 11.11
N VAL A 182 11.53 -4.90 10.07
CA VAL A 182 11.73 -3.45 10.23
C VAL A 182 10.79 -2.59 9.37
N GLY A 183 10.08 -3.16 8.40
CA GLY A 183 9.23 -2.43 7.47
C GLY A 183 7.77 -2.88 7.44
N SER A 184 6.85 -1.94 7.31
CA SER A 184 5.41 -2.17 7.08
C SER A 184 5.11 -2.67 5.66
N HIS A 185 5.95 -2.29 4.68
CA HIS A 185 5.80 -2.70 3.29
C HIS A 185 6.56 -4.01 3.03
N PRO A 186 6.00 -4.94 2.23
CA PRO A 186 6.74 -6.13 1.82
C PRO A 186 7.79 -5.75 0.78
N ALA A 187 8.91 -6.47 0.80
CA ALA A 187 9.96 -6.33 -0.21
C ALA A 187 9.39 -6.38 -1.64
N THR A 188 9.88 -5.53 -2.51
CA THR A 188 9.34 -5.36 -3.87
C THR A 188 9.49 -6.67 -4.67
N ARG A 189 10.58 -7.41 -4.46
CA ARG A 189 10.76 -8.77 -5.01
C ARG A 189 9.65 -9.74 -4.59
N ALA A 190 9.21 -9.68 -3.33
CA ALA A 190 8.16 -10.56 -2.83
C ALA A 190 6.79 -10.22 -3.44
N ARG A 191 6.50 -8.92 -3.62
CA ARG A 191 5.30 -8.44 -4.34
C ARG A 191 5.32 -8.89 -5.80
N LEU A 192 6.45 -8.69 -6.48
CA LEU A 192 6.64 -9.09 -7.87
C LEU A 192 6.48 -10.61 -8.06
N HIS A 193 7.06 -11.41 -7.17
CA HIS A 193 6.86 -12.87 -7.21
C HIS A 193 5.37 -13.22 -7.08
N ARG A 194 4.63 -12.55 -6.19
CA ARG A 194 3.21 -12.83 -5.97
C ARG A 194 2.32 -12.43 -7.15
N ILE A 195 2.64 -11.34 -7.84
CA ILE A 195 1.86 -10.90 -9.02
C ILE A 195 2.18 -11.74 -10.26
N THR A 196 3.43 -12.18 -10.43
CA THR A 196 3.86 -13.00 -11.58
C THR A 196 3.58 -14.49 -11.41
N HIS A 197 3.48 -14.97 -10.17
CA HIS A 197 3.15 -16.35 -9.83
C HIS A 197 1.92 -16.37 -8.91
N PRO A 198 0.74 -15.97 -9.41
CA PRO A 198 -0.46 -15.98 -8.61
C PRO A 198 -0.73 -17.41 -8.14
N ARG A 199 -0.88 -17.60 -6.82
CA ARG A 199 -1.30 -18.90 -6.28
C ARG A 199 -2.64 -19.23 -6.91
N THR A 200 -2.69 -20.32 -7.67
CA THR A 200 -3.93 -20.88 -8.20
C THR A 200 -4.85 -21.09 -7.00
N THR A 201 -5.93 -20.31 -6.92
CA THR A 201 -6.95 -20.52 -5.90
C THR A 201 -7.46 -21.92 -6.13
N ILE A 202 -7.15 -22.86 -5.21
CA ILE A 202 -7.81 -24.16 -5.20
C ILE A 202 -9.28 -23.83 -5.05
N THR A 203 -10.04 -23.93 -6.15
CA THR A 203 -11.48 -23.81 -6.17
C THR A 203 -11.97 -24.87 -5.22
N ARG A 204 -12.33 -24.45 -4.00
CA ARG A 204 -13.00 -25.28 -3.02
C ARG A 204 -14.32 -25.64 -3.70
N ARG A 205 -14.38 -26.82 -4.33
CA ARG A 205 -15.62 -27.41 -4.85
C ARG A 205 -16.59 -27.39 -3.68
N THR A 206 -17.58 -26.51 -3.74
CA THR A 206 -18.80 -26.63 -2.98
C THR A 206 -19.45 -27.92 -3.47
N HIS A 207 -19.32 -28.97 -2.66
CA HIS A 207 -20.17 -30.15 -2.81
C HIS A 207 -21.61 -29.69 -2.57
N ALA A 208 -22.41 -29.78 -3.63
CA ALA A 208 -23.86 -29.80 -3.57
C ALA A 208 -24.33 -31.12 -2.96
#